data_AF-A0A2J6HTP9-F1
#
_entry.id   AF-A0A2J6HTP9-F1
#
_cell.length_a   1.000
_cell.length_b   1.000
_cell.length_c   1.000
_cell.angle_alpha   90.00
_cell.angle_beta   90.00
_cell.angle_gamma   90.00
#
_symmetry.space_group_name_H-M   'P 1'
#
loop_
_entity.id
_entity.type
_entity.pdbx_description
1 polymer ?
#
loop_
_entity_poly.entity_id
_entity_poly.type
_entity_poly.pdbx_seq_one_letter_code
_entity_poly.pdbx_strand_id
1 'polypeptide(L)'
;DVNSCTAMLLGPVLDPLRSSSILKNLGTLHIRMQKHSDNAAYLAEKFEEIGLKYIYPGNPDHPQYELFTMIMNEDFGYGGMIAIDVETAERAAPFMELMQEKGVGYHAVSLGYFKTLFSNSGKSTSSEVPEEIQKEMGLSPGLIRFSVGLDHDIENTFEVIKSCLKELKYI
;
A
#
# COMPACT_ATOMS: atom_id res chain seq x y z
N ASP A 1 16.43 17.54 -32.08
CA ASP A 1 17.09 16.59 -32.99
C ASP A 1 17.15 15.25 -32.27
N VAL A 2 16.82 14.15 -32.95
CA VAL A 2 16.80 12.80 -32.35
C VAL A 2 18.21 12.44 -31.84
N ASN A 3 19.25 13.02 -32.44
CA ASN A 3 20.66 12.85 -32.08
C ASN A 3 21.15 13.79 -30.96
N SER A 4 20.32 14.74 -30.50
CA SER A 4 20.71 15.75 -29.51
C SER A 4 19.98 15.59 -28.17
N CYS A 5 19.22 14.51 -28.00
CA CYS A 5 18.39 14.32 -26.81
C CYS A 5 19.20 13.66 -25.68
N THR A 6 19.07 14.19 -24.46
CA THR A 6 19.72 13.66 -23.24
C THR A 6 19.48 12.15 -23.06
N ALA A 7 18.33 11.63 -23.49
CA ALA A 7 18.05 10.19 -23.45
C ALA A 7 18.93 9.35 -24.39
N MET A 8 19.32 9.88 -25.55
CA MET A 8 20.26 9.19 -26.47
C MET A 8 21.70 9.26 -25.94
N LEU A 9 22.06 10.36 -25.28
CA LEU A 9 23.40 10.53 -24.68
C LEU A 9 23.59 9.70 -23.41
N LEU A 10 22.56 9.60 -22.55
CA LEU A 10 22.63 8.86 -21.29
C LEU A 10 22.18 7.41 -21.42
N GLY A 11 21.44 7.07 -22.48
CA GLY A 11 20.96 5.72 -22.78
C GLY A 11 20.22 5.01 -21.64
N PRO A 12 19.24 5.62 -20.93
CA PRO A 12 18.51 4.96 -19.85
C PRO A 12 17.45 4.00 -20.42
N VAL A 13 17.90 3.02 -21.21
CA VAL A 13 17.05 1.99 -21.81
C VAL A 13 16.93 0.79 -20.89
N LEU A 14 15.75 0.16 -20.88
CA LEU A 14 15.51 -1.05 -20.11
C LEU A 14 16.21 -2.24 -20.78
N ASP A 15 16.84 -3.11 -20.00
CA ASP A 15 17.47 -4.30 -20.58
C ASP A 15 16.41 -5.24 -21.20
N PRO A 16 16.75 -6.00 -22.25
CA PRO A 16 15.78 -6.85 -22.95
C PRO A 16 15.15 -7.93 -22.06
N LEU A 17 15.87 -8.46 -21.07
CA LEU A 17 15.37 -9.52 -20.20
C LEU A 17 14.32 -8.98 -19.23
N ARG A 18 14.55 -7.81 -18.62
CA ARG A 18 13.54 -7.14 -17.78
C ARG A 18 12.35 -6.67 -18.60
N SER A 19 12.59 -6.13 -19.80
CA SER A 19 11.52 -5.72 -20.72
C SER A 19 10.58 -6.88 -21.06
N SER A 20 11.15 -8.03 -21.43
CA SER A 20 10.39 -9.26 -21.71
C SER A 20 9.61 -9.77 -20.49
N SER A 21 10.24 -9.72 -19.30
CA SER A 21 9.59 -10.11 -18.04
C SER A 21 8.39 -9.22 -17.71
N ILE A 22 8.51 -7.90 -17.87
CA ILE A 22 7.40 -6.96 -17.66
C ILE A 22 6.26 -7.27 -18.64
N LEU A 23 6.58 -7.41 -19.93
CA LEU A 23 5.58 -7.71 -20.97
C LEU A 23 4.82 -9.01 -20.66
N LYS A 24 5.52 -10.06 -20.21
CA LYS A 24 4.89 -11.29 -19.75
C LYS A 24 3.91 -11.05 -18.59
N ASN A 25 4.32 -10.26 -17.60
CA ASN A 25 3.52 -9.98 -16.41
C ASN A 25 2.31 -9.05 -16.65
N LEU A 26 2.32 -8.28 -17.76
CA LEU A 26 1.17 -7.49 -18.19
C LEU A 26 -0.03 -8.38 -18.56
N GLY A 27 0.22 -9.59 -19.07
CA GLY A 27 -0.83 -10.55 -19.44
C GLY A 27 -1.73 -10.95 -18.27
N THR A 28 -1.26 -10.79 -17.01
CA THR A 28 -2.04 -11.08 -15.80
C THR A 28 -2.33 -9.82 -14.98
N LEU A 29 -2.05 -8.62 -15.49
CA LEU A 29 -2.22 -7.38 -14.71
C LEU A 29 -3.67 -7.18 -14.26
N HIS A 30 -4.63 -7.39 -15.16
CA HIS A 30 -6.05 -7.20 -14.90
C HIS A 30 -6.57 -8.04 -13.71
N ILE A 31 -6.30 -9.36 -13.70
CA ILE A 31 -6.70 -10.23 -12.59
C ILE A 31 -5.98 -9.89 -11.28
N ARG A 32 -4.74 -9.42 -11.33
CA ARG A 32 -3.99 -9.02 -10.13
C ARG A 32 -4.56 -7.72 -9.55
N MET A 33 -4.89 -6.74 -10.40
CA MET A 33 -5.48 -5.48 -9.95
C MET A 33 -6.84 -5.67 -9.29
N GLN A 34 -7.69 -6.53 -9.88
CA GLN A 34 -8.95 -6.96 -9.27
C GLN A 34 -8.72 -7.50 -7.86
N LYS A 35 -7.88 -8.53 -7.73
CA LYS A 35 -7.64 -9.18 -6.44
C LYS A 35 -6.99 -8.24 -5.41
N HIS A 36 -6.09 -7.36 -5.83
CA HIS A 36 -5.54 -6.31 -4.98
C HIS A 36 -6.62 -5.38 -4.44
N SER A 37 -7.53 -4.93 -5.31
CA SER A 37 -8.62 -4.05 -4.93
C SER A 37 -9.63 -4.75 -4.04
N ASP A 38 -10.05 -5.97 -4.36
CA ASP A 38 -11.01 -6.74 -3.57
C ASP A 38 -10.47 -6.98 -2.15
N ASN A 39 -9.20 -7.39 -2.06
CA ASN A 39 -8.55 -7.61 -0.78
C ASN A 39 -8.43 -6.30 0.03
N ALA A 40 -8.13 -5.18 -0.63
CA ALA A 40 -8.01 -3.90 0.05
C ALA A 40 -9.36 -3.36 0.53
N ALA A 41 -10.40 -3.46 -0.30
CA ALA A 41 -11.76 -3.08 0.09
C ALA A 41 -12.25 -3.89 1.30
N TYR A 42 -12.01 -5.21 1.30
CA TYR A 42 -12.32 -6.07 2.44
C TYR A 42 -11.60 -5.62 3.72
N LEU A 43 -10.28 -5.38 3.63
CA LEU A 43 -9.51 -4.91 4.79
C LEU A 43 -10.01 -3.55 5.29
N ALA A 44 -10.33 -2.62 4.40
CA ALA A 44 -10.87 -1.31 4.76
C ALA A 44 -12.18 -1.42 5.54
N GLU A 45 -13.14 -2.21 5.05
CA GLU A 45 -14.40 -2.48 5.76
C GLU A 45 -14.14 -3.06 7.17
N LYS A 46 -13.24 -4.04 7.26
CA LYS A 46 -12.89 -4.66 8.55
C LYS A 46 -12.12 -3.75 9.50
N PHE A 47 -11.34 -2.80 8.99
CA PHE A 47 -10.68 -1.79 9.80
C PHE A 47 -11.69 -0.78 10.38
N GLU A 48 -12.71 -0.42 9.62
CA GLU A 48 -13.83 0.41 10.09
C GLU A 48 -14.58 -0.28 11.24
N GLU A 49 -14.92 -1.57 11.08
CA GLU A 49 -15.64 -2.36 12.09
C GLU A 49 -14.93 -2.41 13.46
N ILE A 50 -13.60 -2.37 13.46
CA ILE A 50 -12.78 -2.40 14.69
C ILE A 50 -12.34 -1.01 15.15
N GLY A 51 -12.74 0.06 14.46
CA GLY A 51 -12.39 1.45 14.79
C GLY A 51 -10.90 1.77 14.60
N LEU A 52 -10.20 1.05 13.72
CA LEU A 52 -8.81 1.34 13.39
C LEU A 52 -8.78 2.55 12.45
N LYS A 53 -7.90 3.52 12.68
CA LYS A 53 -7.74 4.66 11.76
C LYS A 53 -7.07 4.19 10.46
N TYR A 54 -7.72 4.38 9.33
CA TYR A 54 -7.19 4.05 8.02
C TYR A 54 -7.58 5.09 6.96
N ILE A 55 -6.89 5.06 5.83
CA ILE A 55 -7.16 5.88 4.65
C ILE A 55 -7.23 4.94 3.45
N TYR A 56 -8.38 4.94 2.78
CA TYR A 56 -8.62 4.18 1.55
C TYR A 56 -9.55 4.96 0.62
N PRO A 57 -9.22 5.13 -0.67
CA PRO A 57 -10.08 5.88 -1.60
C PRO A 57 -11.46 5.27 -1.81
N GLY A 58 -11.65 3.98 -1.53
CA GLY A 58 -12.94 3.29 -1.63
C GLY A 58 -13.84 3.43 -0.41
N ASN A 59 -13.40 4.10 0.66
CA ASN A 59 -14.26 4.45 1.78
C ASN A 59 -15.17 5.65 1.37
N PRO A 60 -16.51 5.55 1.50
CA PRO A 60 -17.42 6.68 1.24
C PRO A 60 -17.10 7.96 2.02
N ASP A 61 -16.48 7.83 3.21
CA ASP A 61 -16.06 8.98 4.03
C ASP A 61 -14.74 9.61 3.55
N HIS A 62 -14.06 9.04 2.55
CA HIS A 62 -12.84 9.61 2.00
C HIS A 62 -13.15 10.91 1.23
N PRO A 63 -12.42 12.03 1.45
CA PRO A 63 -12.73 13.33 0.85
C PRO A 63 -12.79 13.35 -0.69
N GLN A 64 -12.11 12.40 -1.32
CA GLN A 64 -12.02 12.26 -2.78
C GLN A 64 -12.75 11.02 -3.30
N TYR A 65 -13.60 10.37 -2.49
CA TYR A 65 -14.35 9.18 -2.88
C TYR A 65 -15.15 9.39 -4.18
N GLU A 66 -15.94 10.48 -4.24
CA GLU A 66 -16.76 10.81 -5.40
C GLU A 66 -15.90 11.06 -6.65
N LEU A 67 -14.81 11.84 -6.51
CA LEU A 67 -13.89 12.12 -7.60
C LEU A 67 -13.23 10.84 -8.13
N PHE A 68 -12.73 9.99 -7.22
CA PHE A 68 -12.07 8.75 -7.61
C PHE A 68 -13.05 7.81 -8.31
N THR A 69 -14.28 7.71 -7.79
CA THR A 69 -15.36 6.90 -8.39
C THR A 69 -15.66 7.36 -9.82
N MET A 70 -15.61 8.67 -10.12
CA MET A 70 -15.84 9.18 -11.49
C MET A 70 -14.72 8.87 -12.48
N ILE A 71 -13.47 8.68 -12.02
CA ILE A 71 -12.30 8.56 -12.92
C ILE A 71 -11.68 7.16 -12.95
N MET A 72 -12.07 6.28 -12.01
CA MET A 72 -11.54 4.94 -11.93
C MET A 72 -12.14 4.02 -13.00
N ASN A 73 -11.48 2.88 -13.24
CA ASN A 73 -12.10 1.77 -13.93
C ASN A 73 -12.74 0.85 -12.89
N GLU A 74 -14.07 0.70 -12.94
CA GLU A 74 -14.84 -0.13 -12.02
C GLU A 74 -14.36 -1.60 -12.00
N ASP A 75 -13.90 -2.13 -13.14
CA ASP A 75 -13.37 -3.50 -13.24
C ASP A 75 -12.13 -3.75 -12.37
N PHE A 76 -11.44 -2.69 -11.93
CA PHE A 76 -10.23 -2.77 -11.12
C PHE A 76 -10.39 -2.14 -9.71
N GLY A 77 -11.58 -1.60 -9.42
CA GLY A 77 -11.93 -0.97 -8.15
C GLY A 77 -10.99 0.17 -7.71
N TYR A 78 -10.89 0.36 -6.40
CA TYR A 78 -10.14 1.46 -5.78
C TYR A 78 -8.66 1.15 -5.55
N GLY A 79 -8.18 0.01 -6.05
CA GLY A 79 -6.78 -0.42 -5.99
C GLY A 79 -6.38 -1.04 -4.65
N GLY A 80 -5.13 -1.52 -4.59
CA GLY A 80 -4.59 -2.29 -3.45
C GLY A 80 -3.82 -1.49 -2.40
N MET A 81 -3.98 -0.17 -2.37
CA MET A 81 -3.21 0.70 -1.48
C MET A 81 -4.08 1.18 -0.31
N ILE A 82 -3.65 0.88 0.91
CA ILE A 82 -4.29 1.36 2.15
C ILE A 82 -3.22 2.02 3.00
N ALA A 83 -3.55 3.08 3.73
CA ALA A 83 -2.71 3.55 4.83
C ALA A 83 -3.42 3.29 6.17
N ILE A 84 -2.69 2.77 7.14
CA ILE A 84 -3.16 2.58 8.52
C ILE A 84 -2.40 3.54 9.41
N ASP A 85 -3.11 4.26 10.28
CA ASP A 85 -2.49 5.19 11.22
C ASP A 85 -2.52 4.61 12.64
N VAL A 86 -1.35 4.20 13.14
CA VAL A 86 -1.17 3.79 14.54
C VAL A 86 -0.61 4.91 15.43
N GLU A 87 -0.77 6.15 14.98
CA GLU A 87 -0.49 7.43 15.65
C GLU A 87 0.99 7.74 15.85
N THR A 88 1.78 6.80 16.38
CA THR A 88 3.18 7.04 16.73
C THR A 88 4.13 6.04 16.07
N ALA A 89 5.38 6.46 15.87
CA ALA A 89 6.42 5.61 15.28
C ALA A 89 6.77 4.42 16.18
N GLU A 90 6.67 4.59 17.50
CA GLU A 90 6.89 3.57 18.52
C GLU A 90 5.81 2.49 18.48
N ARG A 91 4.60 2.82 17.97
CA ARG A 91 3.55 1.84 17.70
C ARG A 91 3.74 1.16 16.35
N ALA A 92 4.20 1.91 15.34
CA ALA A 92 4.32 1.39 13.99
C ALA A 92 5.39 0.29 13.84
N ALA A 93 6.56 0.45 14.45
CA ALA A 93 7.65 -0.52 14.29
C ALA A 93 7.30 -1.92 14.87
N PRO A 94 6.86 -2.06 16.15
CA PRO A 94 6.48 -3.36 16.70
C PRO A 94 5.32 -4.02 15.94
N PHE A 95 4.37 -3.23 15.46
CA PHE A 95 3.25 -3.76 14.68
C PHE A 95 3.69 -4.33 13.34
N MET A 96 4.54 -3.62 12.60
CA MET A 96 5.11 -4.12 11.34
C MET A 96 5.97 -5.37 11.56
N GLU A 97 6.81 -5.38 12.61
CA GLU A 97 7.64 -6.53 12.96
C GLU A 97 6.78 -7.76 13.26
N LEU A 98 5.78 -7.62 14.13
CA LEU A 98 4.88 -8.72 14.51
C LEU A 98 4.06 -9.23 13.32
N MET A 99 3.56 -8.33 12.46
CA MET A 99 2.89 -8.72 11.21
C MET A 99 3.80 -9.51 10.27
N GLN A 100 5.08 -9.15 10.18
CA GLN A 100 6.05 -9.89 9.39
C GLN A 100 6.32 -11.27 9.99
N GLU A 101 6.53 -11.36 11.30
CA GLU A 101 6.74 -12.63 12.02
C GLU A 101 5.55 -13.59 11.86
N LYS A 102 4.32 -13.07 11.92
CA LYS A 102 3.10 -13.86 11.71
C LYS A 102 2.73 -14.09 10.24
N GLY A 103 3.55 -13.63 9.29
CA GLY A 103 3.40 -13.96 7.87
C GLY A 103 2.31 -13.17 7.12
N VAL A 104 1.88 -12.01 7.65
CA VAL A 104 0.96 -11.09 6.95
C VAL A 104 1.63 -10.55 5.67
N GLY A 105 2.92 -10.21 5.75
CA GLY A 105 3.61 -9.54 4.67
C GLY A 105 5.07 -9.24 4.99
N TYR A 106 5.68 -8.36 4.19
CA TYR A 106 7.07 -7.94 4.36
C TYR A 106 7.17 -6.45 4.66
N HIS A 107 8.08 -6.10 5.58
CA HIS A 107 8.52 -4.74 5.77
C HIS A 107 9.41 -4.32 4.59
N ALA A 108 8.84 -3.66 3.58
CA ALA A 108 9.53 -3.27 2.36
C ALA A 108 8.95 -1.98 1.75
N VAL A 109 9.82 -1.16 1.16
CA VAL A 109 9.44 0.14 0.56
C VAL A 109 8.76 0.04 -0.81
N SER A 110 8.76 -1.14 -1.44
CA SER A 110 8.14 -1.36 -2.75
C SER A 110 6.61 -1.53 -2.66
N LEU A 111 5.95 -1.72 -3.80
CA LEU A 111 4.50 -1.84 -3.94
C LEU A 111 4.11 -2.77 -5.11
N GLY A 112 2.86 -3.23 -5.13
CA GLY A 112 2.30 -4.06 -6.20
C GLY A 112 2.85 -5.50 -6.24
N TYR A 113 3.35 -6.00 -5.11
CA TYR A 113 3.85 -7.37 -5.00
C TYR A 113 2.73 -8.35 -4.64
N PHE A 114 2.93 -9.64 -4.93
CA PHE A 114 1.89 -10.65 -4.67
C PHE A 114 1.64 -10.89 -3.18
N LYS A 115 2.61 -10.58 -2.32
CA LYS A 115 2.45 -10.61 -0.86
C LYS A 115 2.33 -9.18 -0.37
N THR A 116 1.52 -8.96 0.66
CA THR A 116 1.34 -7.63 1.26
C THR A 116 2.70 -7.04 1.66
N LEU A 117 2.95 -5.79 1.27
CA LEU A 117 4.13 -5.03 1.69
C LEU A 117 3.67 -3.88 2.58
N PHE A 118 4.41 -3.62 3.65
CA PHE A 118 4.17 -2.48 4.52
C PHE A 118 5.44 -1.71 4.82
N SER A 119 5.31 -0.40 5.01
CA SER A 119 6.41 0.49 5.38
C SER A 119 5.88 1.69 6.15
N ASN A 120 6.60 2.14 7.19
CA ASN A 120 6.25 3.36 7.90
C ASN A 120 6.63 4.59 7.05
N SER A 121 5.65 5.23 6.43
CA SER A 121 5.85 6.42 5.59
C SER A 121 6.20 7.68 6.39
N GLY A 122 5.75 7.77 7.65
CA GLY A 122 6.11 8.87 8.56
C GLY A 122 7.59 8.90 8.96
N LYS A 123 8.35 7.81 8.74
CA LYS A 123 9.78 7.75 9.12
C LYS A 123 10.75 7.30 8.01
N SER A 124 10.32 6.46 7.05
CA SER A 124 11.24 5.79 6.13
C SER A 124 11.38 6.46 4.76
N THR A 125 10.27 6.73 4.07
CA THR A 125 10.26 7.15 2.65
C THR A 125 10.15 8.66 2.47
N SER A 126 9.60 9.36 3.45
CA SER A 126 9.51 10.84 3.46
C SER A 126 10.55 11.50 4.36
N SER A 127 11.60 10.77 4.77
CA SER A 127 12.65 11.29 5.67
C SER A 127 13.43 12.49 5.10
N GLU A 128 13.37 12.68 3.78
CA GLU A 128 13.91 13.86 3.08
C GLU A 128 13.00 15.10 3.19
N VAL A 129 11.74 14.92 3.60
CA VAL A 129 10.77 16.00 3.78
C VAL A 129 10.85 16.53 5.22
N PRO A 130 10.99 17.84 5.45
CA PRO A 130 10.97 18.44 6.78
C PRO A 130 9.71 18.06 7.59
N GLU A 131 9.86 17.86 8.91
CA GLU A 131 8.78 17.39 9.80
C GLU A 131 7.54 18.30 9.76
N GLU A 132 7.73 19.62 9.65
CA GLU A 132 6.62 20.57 9.53
C GLU A 132 5.80 20.34 8.25
N ILE A 133 6.46 20.05 7.13
CA ILE A 133 5.79 19.74 5.87
C ILE A 133 5.09 18.37 5.95
N GLN A 134 5.69 17.39 6.64
CA GLN A 134 5.03 16.09 6.87
C GLN A 134 3.71 16.26 7.64
N LYS A 135 3.69 17.11 8.67
CA LYS A 135 2.48 17.44 9.43
C LYS A 135 1.43 18.12 8.56
N GLU A 136 1.82 19.09 7.73
CA GLU A 136 0.91 19.75 6.77
C GLU A 136 0.30 18.77 5.76
N MET A 137 1.07 17.75 5.36
CA MET A 137 0.60 16.69 4.46
C MET A 137 -0.29 15.65 5.15
N GLY A 138 -0.48 15.73 6.46
CA GLY A 138 -1.23 14.73 7.24
C GLY A 138 -0.49 13.41 7.44
N LEU A 139 0.85 13.40 7.30
CA LEU A 139 1.66 12.22 7.56
C LEU A 139 1.92 12.08 9.06
N SER A 140 1.14 11.24 9.73
CA SER A 140 1.44 10.89 11.12
C SER A 140 2.78 10.10 11.20
N PRO A 141 3.53 10.20 12.31
CA PRO A 141 4.71 9.36 12.54
C PRO A 141 4.40 7.86 12.57
N GLY A 142 3.14 7.51 12.86
CA GLY A 142 2.62 6.14 12.89
C GLY A 142 1.96 5.69 11.59
N LEU A 143 2.06 6.45 10.50
CA LEU A 143 1.38 6.12 9.24
C LEU A 143 2.11 4.99 8.52
N ILE A 144 1.46 3.83 8.43
CA ILE A 144 1.94 2.64 7.74
C ILE A 144 1.21 2.50 6.41
N ARG A 145 1.95 2.55 5.31
CA ARG A 145 1.42 2.29 3.98
C ARG A 145 1.43 0.79 3.70
N PHE A 146 0.27 0.23 3.40
CA PHE A 146 0.05 -1.14 2.95
C PHE A 146 -0.12 -1.16 1.43
N SER A 147 0.70 -1.95 0.76
CA SER A 147 0.44 -2.47 -0.57
C SER A 147 -0.12 -3.87 -0.40
N VAL A 148 -1.44 -3.98 -0.33
CA VAL A 148 -2.17 -5.24 -0.10
C VAL A 148 -1.84 -6.23 -1.20
N GLY A 149 -1.54 -7.47 -0.84
CA GLY A 149 -1.15 -8.54 -1.76
C GLY A 149 -2.33 -9.23 -2.44
N LEU A 150 -2.03 -10.41 -3.00
CA LEU A 150 -2.94 -11.29 -3.70
C LEU A 150 -3.37 -12.48 -2.82
N ASP A 151 -3.33 -12.33 -1.49
CA ASP A 151 -3.69 -13.38 -0.55
C ASP A 151 -5.06 -13.98 -0.91
N HIS A 152 -5.10 -15.32 -1.04
CA HIS A 152 -6.32 -16.02 -1.43
C HIS A 152 -7.40 -15.83 -0.37
N ASP A 153 -7.03 -16.09 0.89
CA ASP A 153 -7.85 -15.92 2.09
C ASP A 153 -7.51 -14.59 2.78
N ILE A 154 -8.26 -13.55 2.43
CA ILE A 154 -8.10 -12.21 3.01
C ILE A 154 -8.70 -12.13 4.41
N GLU A 155 -9.67 -12.99 4.75
CA GLU A 155 -10.29 -13.02 6.06
C GLU A 155 -9.30 -13.51 7.12
N ASN A 156 -8.56 -14.59 6.83
CA ASN A 156 -7.49 -15.05 7.68
C ASN A 156 -6.39 -13.99 7.82
N THR A 157 -6.03 -13.30 6.73
CA THR A 157 -5.08 -12.19 6.77
C THR A 157 -5.54 -11.10 7.75
N PHE A 158 -6.81 -10.72 7.69
CA PHE A 158 -7.40 -9.76 8.62
C PHE A 158 -7.37 -10.26 10.07
N GLU A 159 -7.74 -11.52 10.33
CA GLU A 159 -7.71 -12.08 11.69
C GLU A 159 -6.28 -12.11 12.27
N VAL A 160 -5.26 -12.38 11.45
CA VAL A 160 -3.86 -12.27 11.88
C VAL A 160 -3.52 -10.81 12.21
N ILE A 161 -3.88 -9.83 11.36
CA ILE A 161 -3.66 -8.40 11.61
C ILE A 161 -4.34 -7.97 12.93
N LYS A 162 -5.61 -8.36 13.12
CA LYS A 162 -6.39 -8.10 14.33
C LYS A 162 -5.75 -8.73 15.57
N SER A 163 -5.19 -9.94 15.44
CA SER A 163 -4.44 -10.57 16.54
C SER A 163 -3.20 -9.77 16.93
N CYS A 164 -2.47 -9.21 15.96
CA CYS A 164 -1.32 -8.34 16.22
C CYS A 164 -1.73 -7.06 16.94
N LEU A 165 -2.82 -6.42 16.51
CA LEU A 165 -3.36 -5.22 17.16
C LEU A 165 -3.73 -5.49 18.62
N LYS A 166 -4.40 -6.62 18.90
CA LYS A 166 -4.77 -7.01 20.27
C LYS A 166 -3.57 -7.34 21.15
N GLU A 167 -2.59 -8.07 20.61
CA GLU A 167 -1.38 -8.44 21.35
C GLU A 167 -0.58 -7.20 21.79
N LEU A 168 -0.53 -6.19 20.92
CA LEU A 168 0.11 -4.90 21.20
C LEU A 168 -0.79 -3.92 21.96
N LYS A 169 -2.06 -4.28 22.25
CA LYS A 169 -3.07 -3.46 22.94
C LYS A 169 -3.37 -2.15 22.21
N TYR A 170 -3.44 -2.21 20.89
CA TYR A 170 -3.78 -1.06 20.05
C TYR A 170 -5.28 -0.90 19.82
N ILE A 171 -6.01 -2.00 20.05
CA ILE A 171 -7.47 -2.12 20.12
C ILE A 171 -7.84 -3.05 21.29
#